data_AF-A0A1P8RS94-F1
#
_entry.id   AF-A0A1P8RS94-F1
#
_cell.length_a   1.000
_cell.length_b   1.000
_cell.length_c   1.000
_cell.angle_alpha   90.00
_cell.angle_beta   90.00
_cell.angle_gamma   90.00
#
_symmetry.space_group_name_H-M   'P 1'
#
loop_
_entity.id
_entity.type
_entity.pdbx_description
1 polymer ?
#
loop_
_entity_poly.entity_id
_entity_poly.type
_entity_poly.pdbx_seq_one_letter_code
_entity_poly.pdbx_strand_id
1 'polypeptide(L)'
;MNLKQKLNIQVGDIVLVLSNPNNDDTFSYKYIGLKGQVKYFDYDCGCGQTYPNDPMIGVEFSNGEVEEFWKEELIDFRAFCSVHYLKIR
;
A
#
# COMPACT_ATOMS: atom_id res chain seq x y z
N MET A 1 3.49 -12.85 -16.82
CA MET A 1 4.32 -12.93 -15.60
C MET A 1 3.39 -12.84 -14.41
N ASN A 2 3.18 -13.96 -13.69
CA ASN A 2 2.26 -14.04 -12.57
C ASN A 2 3.04 -13.72 -11.29
N LEU A 3 3.22 -12.42 -11.00
CA LEU A 3 3.77 -11.98 -9.73
C LEU A 3 2.64 -12.03 -8.69
N LYS A 4 2.33 -13.22 -8.19
CA LYS A 4 1.77 -13.34 -6.83
C LYS A 4 2.87 -12.97 -5.84
N GLN A 5 3.33 -11.71 -5.88
CA GLN A 5 4.17 -11.17 -4.83
C GLN A 5 3.28 -11.09 -3.60
N LYS A 6 3.50 -12.04 -2.69
CA LYS A 6 2.99 -11.98 -1.33
C LYS A 6 3.60 -10.72 -0.72
N LEU A 7 2.87 -9.61 -0.81
CA LEU A 7 3.29 -8.31 -0.29
C LEU A 7 3.49 -8.47 1.22
N ASN A 8 4.73 -8.44 1.67
CA ASN A 8 5.08 -8.50 3.08
C ASN A 8 5.29 -7.08 3.59
N ILE A 9 4.21 -6.30 3.61
CA ILE A 9 4.22 -4.94 4.17
C ILE A 9 4.25 -5.04 5.70
N GLN A 10 5.10 -4.24 6.33
CA GLN A 10 5.19 -4.09 7.78
C GLN A 10 5.07 -2.62 8.20
N VAL A 11 4.74 -2.38 9.46
CA VAL A 11 4.78 -1.03 10.05
C VAL A 11 6.21 -0.46 9.92
N GLY A 12 6.29 0.78 9.46
CA GLY A 12 7.55 1.48 9.19
C GLY A 12 8.03 1.39 7.74
N ASP A 13 7.46 0.48 6.93
CA ASP A 13 7.83 0.35 5.52
C ASP A 13 7.39 1.56 4.69
N ILE A 14 8.17 1.86 3.65
CA ILE A 14 7.81 2.86 2.65
C ILE A 14 7.08 2.17 1.51
N VAL A 15 5.88 2.66 1.22
CA VAL A 15 5.01 2.15 0.16
C VAL A 15 4.74 3.23 -0.87
N LEU A 16 4.39 2.81 -2.09
CA LEU A 16 3.91 3.66 -3.16
C LEU A 16 2.43 3.35 -3.41
N VAL A 17 1.61 4.39 -3.52
CA VAL A 17 0.18 4.26 -3.82
C VAL A 17 -0.03 4.07 -5.32
N LEU A 18 -0.77 3.01 -5.68
CA LEU A 18 -1.13 2.65 -7.05
C LEU A 18 -2.42 3.37 -7.50
N SER A 19 -2.70 3.31 -8.79
CA SER A 19 -3.85 3.98 -9.40
C SER A 19 -5.13 3.11 -9.33
N ASN A 20 -5.64 2.86 -8.12
CA ASN A 20 -6.89 2.14 -7.86
C ASN A 20 -7.06 0.79 -8.63
N PRO A 21 -6.15 -0.18 -8.47
CA PRO A 21 -6.14 -1.42 -9.26
C PRO A 21 -7.33 -2.38 -8.96
N ASN A 22 -7.96 -2.23 -7.81
CA ASN A 22 -9.15 -2.96 -7.35
C ASN A 22 -10.48 -2.29 -7.76
N ASN A 23 -10.44 -1.08 -8.34
CA ASN A 23 -11.63 -0.27 -8.64
C ASN A 23 -12.51 -0.01 -7.40
N ASP A 24 -11.89 0.36 -6.28
CA ASP A 24 -12.61 0.80 -5.08
C ASP A 24 -13.19 2.19 -5.31
N ASP A 25 -14.51 2.33 -5.15
CA ASP A 25 -15.25 3.59 -5.33
C ASP A 25 -14.91 4.64 -4.25
N THR A 26 -14.37 4.20 -3.12
CA THR A 26 -13.94 5.05 -1.99
C THR A 26 -12.48 5.49 -2.08
N PHE A 27 -11.75 5.00 -3.09
CA PHE A 27 -10.34 5.29 -3.27
C PHE A 27 -10.05 6.78 -3.47
N SER A 28 -9.06 7.29 -2.73
CA SER A 28 -8.62 8.69 -2.83
C SER A 28 -7.53 8.88 -3.89
N TYR A 29 -7.93 9.37 -5.07
CA TYR A 29 -7.03 9.68 -6.19
C TYR A 29 -5.96 10.75 -5.87
N LYS A 30 -6.11 11.50 -4.78
CA LYS A 30 -5.16 12.52 -4.31
C LYS A 30 -3.76 11.95 -4.05
N TYR A 31 -3.67 10.69 -3.63
CA TYR A 31 -2.42 10.09 -3.17
C TYR A 31 -1.70 9.23 -4.21
N ILE A 32 -2.26 9.08 -5.42
CA ILE A 32 -1.66 8.24 -6.48
C ILE A 32 -0.23 8.66 -6.78
N GLY A 33 0.68 7.69 -6.81
CA GLY A 33 2.09 7.91 -7.12
C GLY A 33 2.88 8.58 -5.98
N LEU A 34 2.23 8.91 -4.87
CA LEU A 34 2.91 9.39 -3.67
C LEU A 34 3.45 8.22 -2.85
N LYS A 35 4.53 8.50 -2.13
CA LYS A 35 5.11 7.57 -1.16
C LYS A 35 4.67 7.97 0.23
N GLY A 36 4.41 6.98 1.06
CA GLY A 36 4.12 7.17 2.47
C GLY A 36 4.72 6.05 3.31
N GLN A 37 4.67 6.23 4.63
CA GLN A 37 5.13 5.26 5.61
C GLN A 37 3.94 4.55 6.26
N VAL A 38 4.00 3.22 6.34
CA VAL A 38 2.97 2.42 7.01
C VAL A 38 3.03 2.66 8.52
N LYS A 39 1.89 2.98 9.13
CA LYS A 39 1.77 3.23 10.57
C LYS A 39 1.02 2.15 11.32
N TYR A 40 -0.06 1.62 10.75
CA TYR A 40 -0.90 0.63 11.41
C TYR A 40 -1.68 -0.23 10.41
N PHE A 41 -2.28 -1.29 10.94
CA PHE A 41 -3.21 -2.17 10.25
C PHE A 41 -4.55 -2.10 10.99
N ASP A 42 -5.61 -1.65 10.32
CA ASP A 42 -6.95 -1.57 10.87
C ASP A 42 -7.83 -2.72 10.37
N TYR A 43 -8.45 -3.42 11.31
CA TYR A 43 -9.31 -4.59 11.08
C TYR A 43 -10.77 -4.34 11.48
N ASP A 44 -11.12 -3.14 11.97
CA ASP A 44 -12.45 -2.85 12.54
C ASP A 44 -13.09 -1.57 11.95
N CYS A 45 -12.68 -1.16 10.75
CA CYS A 45 -13.22 0.05 10.11
C CYS A 45 -14.58 -0.16 9.41
N GLY A 46 -15.16 -1.37 9.48
CA GLY A 46 -16.50 -1.67 8.95
C GLY A 46 -16.57 -2.01 7.44
N CYS A 47 -15.44 -2.24 6.78
CA CYS A 47 -15.33 -2.57 5.36
C CYS A 47 -15.25 -4.08 5.09
N GLY A 48 -15.65 -4.92 6.04
CA GLY A 48 -15.60 -6.38 5.91
C GLY A 48 -14.22 -7.00 6.12
N GLN A 49 -13.32 -6.27 6.78
CA GLN A 49 -11.99 -6.77 7.15
C GLN A 49 -12.06 -8.03 8.00
N THR A 50 -11.05 -8.91 7.84
CA THR A 50 -10.93 -10.13 8.64
C THR A 50 -9.53 -10.24 9.20
N TYR A 51 -9.41 -10.26 10.53
CA TYR A 51 -8.14 -10.50 11.19
C TYR A 51 -7.66 -11.94 10.96
N PRO A 52 -6.36 -12.18 10.69
CA PRO A 52 -5.28 -11.20 10.50
C PRO A 52 -5.04 -10.81 9.03
N ASN A 53 -5.86 -11.31 8.10
CA ASN A 53 -5.49 -11.42 6.70
C ASN A 53 -5.84 -10.22 5.83
N ASP A 54 -6.87 -9.45 6.22
CA ASP A 54 -7.44 -8.40 5.38
C ASP A 54 -7.58 -7.07 6.13
N PRO A 55 -6.47 -6.44 6.57
CA PRO A 55 -6.51 -5.10 7.13
C PRO A 55 -6.60 -4.02 6.05
N MET A 56 -7.17 -2.88 6.44
CA MET A 56 -6.84 -1.59 5.84
C MET A 56 -5.48 -1.12 6.38
N ILE A 57 -4.66 -0.52 5.53
CA ILE A 57 -3.28 -0.14 5.84
C ILE A 57 -3.21 1.37 5.96
N GLY A 58 -2.98 1.88 7.17
CA GLY A 58 -2.82 3.31 7.42
C GLY A 58 -1.44 3.79 6.99
N VAL A 59 -1.40 4.75 6.06
CA VAL A 59 -0.17 5.30 5.46
C VAL A 59 -0.08 6.80 5.76
N GLU A 60 1.00 7.21 6.41
CA GLU A 60 1.32 8.63 6.66
C GLU A 60 2.16 9.21 5.51
N PHE A 61 1.77 10.38 5.02
CA PHE A 61 2.47 11.12 3.97
C PHE A 61 3.31 12.27 4.54
N SER A 62 4.16 12.87 3.71
CA SER A 62 5.10 13.93 4.12
C SER A 62 4.43 15.20 4.65
N ASN A 63 3.16 15.40 4.36
CA ASN A 63 2.34 16.50 4.89
C ASN A 63 1.70 16.18 6.26
N GLY A 64 1.96 14.99 6.82
CA GLY A 64 1.41 14.53 8.10
C GLY A 64 -0.03 14.01 8.01
N GLU A 65 -0.64 13.97 6.83
CA GLU A 65 -1.94 13.33 6.64
C GLU A 65 -1.77 11.80 6.62
N VAL A 66 -2.80 11.11 7.11
CA VAL A 66 -2.91 9.65 7.06
C VAL A 66 -4.12 9.28 6.22
N GLU A 67 -3.96 8.30 5.36
CA GLU A 67 -5.03 7.67 4.58
C GLU A 67 -4.90 6.15 4.63
N GLU A 68 -6.04 5.47 4.52
CA GLU A 68 -6.10 4.01 4.60
C GLU A 68 -6.29 3.39 3.22
N PHE A 69 -5.53 2.34 2.94
CA PHE A 69 -5.55 1.66 1.64
C PHE A 69 -5.63 0.15 1.80
N TRP A 70 -6.18 -0.52 0.78
CA TRP A 70 -6.09 -1.97 0.64
C TRP A 70 -4.67 -2.39 0.24
N LYS A 71 -4.29 -3.62 0.58
CA LYS A 71 -2.96 -4.17 0.22
C LYS A 71 -2.71 -4.18 -1.30
N GLU A 72 -3.76 -4.35 -2.10
CA GLU A 72 -3.69 -4.34 -3.56
C GLU A 72 -3.37 -2.95 -4.13
N GLU A 73 -3.66 -1.89 -3.38
CA GLU A 73 -3.47 -0.50 -3.78
C GLU A 73 -2.05 0.02 -3.47
N LEU A 74 -1.23 -0.80 -2.82
CA LEU A 74 0.11 -0.45 -2.37
C LEU A 74 1.17 -1.37 -2.99
N ILE A 75 2.38 -0.84 -3.14
CA ILE A 75 3.57 -1.65 -3.43
C ILE A 75 4.72 -1.25 -2.50
N ASP A 76 5.47 -2.24 -1.99
CA ASP A 76 6.70 -1.99 -1.22
C ASP A 76 7.72 -1.27 -2.11
N PHE A 77 8.06 -0.03 -1.74
CA PHE A 77 8.96 0.81 -2.50
C PHE A 77 10.39 0.24 -2.56
N ARG A 78 10.83 -0.51 -1.54
CA ARG A 78 12.14 -1.20 -1.53
C ARG A 78 12.18 -2.32 -2.55
N ALA A 79 11.08 -3.08 -2.65
CA ALA A 79 10.94 -4.12 -3.67
C ALA A 79 10.92 -3.51 -5.08
N PHE A 80 10.23 -2.39 -5.26
CA PHE A 80 10.18 -1.66 -6.53
C PHE A 80 11.58 -1.18 -6.98
N CYS A 81 12.34 -0.55 -6.09
CA CYS A 81 13.70 -0.08 -6.39
C CYS A 81 14.66 -1.23 -6.71
N SER A 82 14.57 -2.35 -5.98
CA SER A 82 15.46 -3.50 -6.21
C SER A 82 15.23 -4.13 -7.58
N VAL A 83 13.98 -4.27 -8.01
CA VAL A 83 13.64 -4.86 -9.32
C VAL A 83 13.98 -3.93 -10.47
N HIS A 84 13.80 -2.61 -10.32
CA HIS A 84 14.19 -1.66 -11.36
C HIS A 84 15.71 -1.48 -11.46
N TYR A 85 16.46 -1.52 -10.35
CA TYR A 85 17.92 -1.44 -10.38
C TYR A 85 18.57 -2.63 -11.13
N LEU A 86 17.98 -3.82 -11.00
CA LEU A 86 18.44 -5.03 -11.70
C LEU A 86 18.16 -5.05 -13.21
N LYS A 87 17.27 -4.19 -13.74
CA LYS A 87 16.98 -4.08 -15.18
C LYS A 87 17.83 -3.06 -15.93
N ILE A 88 18.66 -2.28 -15.22
CA ILE A 88 19.54 -1.25 -15.79
C ILE A 88 21.02 -1.69 -15.74
N ARG A 89 21.27 -3.01 -15.71
CA ARG A 89 22.61 -3.61 -15.86
C ARG A 89 22.58 -4.69 -16.92
#